data_AF-A0A381Y6F7-F1
#
_entry.id   AF-A0A381Y6F7-F1
#
_cell.length_a   1.000
_cell.length_b   1.000
_cell.length_c   1.000
_cell.angle_alpha   90.00
_cell.angle_beta   90.00
_cell.angle_gamma   90.00
#
_symmetry.space_group_name_H-M   'P 1'
#
loop_
_entity.id
_entity.type
_entity.pdbx_description
1 polymer ?
#
loop_
_entity_poly.entity_id
_entity_poly.type
_entity_poly.pdbx_seq_one_letter_code
_entity_poly.pdbx_strand_id
1 'polypeptide(L)'
;MGVSTIHGAESFYEFLRPAHREKKAFVCNGSACMCAGTQDSLKKKLKEKLGDDKVGEMFCLGHCYENSSFHYNGENYAGNDIDKIDQIIKGENITQQKFVSKSFASTSFLMDDKLLNLDQFKSLLEKFINFDKKEIVKSILNSNLSGRGGAGFPTGLKWDFCSKEKSE
;
A
#
# COMPACT_ATOMS: atom_id res chain seq x y z
N MET A 1 -5.63 12.47 -27.60
CA MET A 1 -4.84 11.21 -27.48
C MET A 1 -5.43 10.18 -28.43
N GLY A 2 -4.60 9.36 -29.06
CA GLY A 2 -5.07 8.30 -29.97
C GLY A 2 -5.59 7.07 -29.21
N VAL A 3 -6.40 6.25 -29.89
CA VAL A 3 -6.96 4.99 -29.33
C VAL A 3 -5.86 4.04 -28.87
N SER A 4 -4.75 3.95 -29.61
CA SER A 4 -3.59 3.13 -29.23
C SER A 4 -2.93 3.60 -27.93
N THR A 5 -2.82 4.91 -27.72
CA THR A 5 -2.27 5.49 -26.49
C THR A 5 -3.15 5.16 -25.29
N ILE A 6 -4.48 5.28 -25.46
CA ILE A 6 -5.46 4.94 -24.42
C ILE A 6 -5.37 3.46 -24.07
N HIS A 7 -5.35 2.59 -25.08
CA HIS A 7 -5.23 1.14 -24.88
C HIS A 7 -3.91 0.74 -24.22
N GLY A 8 -2.80 1.39 -24.59
CA GLY A 8 -1.49 1.16 -23.96
C GLY A 8 -1.50 1.53 -22.47
N ALA A 9 -2.10 2.67 -22.11
CA ALA A 9 -2.25 3.06 -20.71
C ALA A 9 -3.19 2.12 -19.94
N GLU A 10 -4.34 1.75 -20.53
CA GLU A 10 -5.31 0.85 -19.91
C GLU A 10 -4.72 -0.55 -19.63
N SER A 11 -4.02 -1.12 -20.61
CA SER A 11 -3.46 -2.48 -20.50
C SER A 11 -2.24 -2.59 -19.57
N PHE A 12 -1.60 -1.46 -19.26
CA PHE A 12 -0.45 -1.38 -18.34
C PHE A 12 -0.85 -1.65 -16.88
N TYR A 13 -1.96 -1.07 -16.43
CA TYR A 13 -2.42 -1.23 -15.04
C TYR A 13 -3.19 -2.54 -14.88
N GLU A 14 -2.78 -3.35 -13.90
CA GLU A 14 -3.29 -4.71 -13.73
C GLU A 14 -4.83 -4.77 -13.64
N PHE A 15 -5.46 -3.91 -12.83
CA PHE A 15 -6.92 -3.87 -12.69
C PHE A 15 -7.69 -3.32 -13.89
N LEU A 16 -7.02 -2.58 -14.79
CA LEU A 16 -7.63 -2.03 -15.99
C LEU A 16 -7.50 -2.98 -17.19
N ARG A 17 -6.55 -3.93 -17.12
CA ARG A 17 -6.36 -4.92 -18.18
C ARG A 17 -7.64 -5.75 -18.38
N PRO A 18 -8.13 -5.93 -19.63
CA PRO A 18 -9.37 -6.68 -19.91
C PRO A 18 -9.44 -8.06 -19.23
N ALA A 19 -8.39 -8.87 -19.33
CA ALA A 19 -8.33 -10.21 -18.75
C ALA A 19 -8.44 -10.21 -17.21
N HIS A 20 -8.02 -9.13 -16.54
CA HIS A 20 -8.17 -8.98 -15.09
C HIS A 20 -9.61 -8.56 -14.72
N ARG A 21 -10.23 -7.67 -15.50
CA ARG A 21 -11.63 -7.22 -15.25
C ARG A 21 -12.65 -8.36 -15.32
N GLU A 22 -12.35 -9.44 -16.04
CA GLU A 22 -13.22 -10.63 -16.10
C GLU A 22 -13.21 -11.46 -14.80
N LYS A 23 -12.18 -11.27 -13.95
CA LYS A 23 -12.05 -11.93 -12.65
C LYS A 23 -12.77 -11.13 -11.56
N LYS A 24 -13.26 -11.83 -10.54
CA LYS A 24 -13.91 -11.24 -9.36
C LYS A 24 -13.03 -11.25 -8.11
N ALA A 25 -12.18 -12.28 -7.98
CA ALA A 25 -11.27 -12.42 -6.86
C ALA A 25 -9.85 -12.72 -7.34
N PHE A 26 -8.87 -12.30 -6.55
CA PHE A 26 -7.46 -12.55 -6.85
C PHE A 26 -6.72 -13.05 -5.63
N VAL A 27 -6.02 -14.18 -5.78
CA VAL A 27 -5.18 -14.76 -4.72
C VAL A 27 -3.80 -14.13 -4.79
N CYS A 28 -3.26 -13.69 -3.65
CA CYS A 28 -1.90 -13.15 -3.57
C CYS A 28 -0.88 -14.23 -3.92
N ASN A 29 0.03 -13.97 -4.86
CA ASN A 29 1.15 -14.87 -5.20
C ASN A 29 2.50 -14.38 -4.64
N GLY A 30 2.45 -13.48 -3.65
CA GLY A 30 3.64 -12.99 -2.95
C GLY A 30 4.39 -14.11 -2.24
N SER A 31 5.72 -14.04 -2.25
CA SER A 31 6.61 -15.09 -1.72
C SER A 31 6.29 -15.47 -0.26
N ALA A 32 5.94 -14.51 0.58
CA ALA A 32 5.54 -14.77 1.96
C ALA A 32 4.29 -15.68 2.04
N CYS A 33 3.24 -15.37 1.29
CA CYS A 33 2.01 -16.18 1.26
C CYS A 33 2.25 -17.56 0.65
N MET A 34 3.07 -17.64 -0.40
CA MET A 34 3.46 -18.90 -1.02
C MET A 34 4.27 -19.77 -0.05
N CYS A 35 5.22 -19.18 0.69
CA CYS A 35 6.00 -19.87 1.71
C CYS A 35 5.13 -20.34 2.89
N ALA A 36 4.08 -19.60 3.23
CA ALA A 36 3.13 -19.99 4.26
C ALA A 36 2.24 -21.18 3.83
N GLY A 37 2.18 -21.52 2.54
CA GLY A 37 1.40 -22.66 2.03
C GLY A 37 -0.13 -22.49 2.15
N THR A 38 -0.61 -21.26 2.34
CA THR A 38 -2.05 -20.98 2.57
C THR A 38 -2.84 -20.73 1.29
N GLN A 39 -2.16 -20.48 0.17
CA GLN A 39 -2.82 -19.98 -1.05
C GLN A 39 -3.56 -21.04 -1.85
N ASP A 40 -3.16 -22.31 -1.78
CA ASP A 40 -3.83 -23.39 -2.49
C ASP A 40 -5.24 -23.66 -1.94
N SER A 41 -5.36 -23.73 -0.61
CA SER A 41 -6.66 -23.94 0.06
C SER A 41 -7.57 -22.72 -0.13
N LEU A 42 -7.01 -21.51 -0.04
CA LEU A 42 -7.72 -20.26 -0.31
C LEU A 42 -8.27 -20.22 -1.75
N LYS A 43 -7.41 -20.53 -2.74
CA LYS A 43 -7.78 -20.55 -4.16
C LYS A 43 -8.90 -21.54 -4.42
N LYS A 44 -8.83 -22.73 -3.82
CA LYS A 44 -9.90 -23.74 -3.92
C LYS A 44 -11.22 -23.21 -3.37
N LYS A 45 -11.23 -22.64 -2.17
CA LYS A 45 -12.43 -22.10 -1.51
C LYS A 45 -13.06 -20.95 -2.30
N LEU A 46 -12.24 -20.05 -2.87
CA LEU A 46 -12.74 -18.99 -3.74
C LEU A 46 -13.35 -19.53 -5.03
N LYS A 47 -12.72 -20.53 -5.66
CA LYS A 47 -13.24 -21.16 -6.88
C LYS A 47 -14.57 -21.88 -6.64
N GLU A 48 -14.71 -22.56 -5.51
CA GLU A 48 -15.97 -23.20 -5.10
C GLU A 48 -17.12 -22.19 -4.95
N LYS A 49 -16.81 -20.95 -4.53
CA LYS A 49 -17.83 -19.90 -4.31
C LYS A 49 -18.11 -19.03 -5.54
N LEU A 50 -17.10 -18.76 -6.37
CA LEU A 50 -17.18 -17.77 -7.45
C LEU A 50 -17.11 -18.37 -8.86
N GLY A 51 -16.65 -19.61 -9.00
CA GLY A 51 -16.37 -20.26 -10.28
C GLY A 51 -14.89 -20.17 -10.68
N ASP A 52 -14.42 -21.18 -11.42
CA ASP A 52 -13.02 -21.31 -11.84
C ASP A 52 -12.54 -20.15 -12.72
N ASP A 53 -13.43 -19.61 -13.55
CA ASP A 53 -13.14 -18.50 -14.45
C ASP A 53 -13.08 -17.15 -13.73
N LYS A 54 -13.56 -17.05 -12.49
CA LYS A 54 -13.64 -15.79 -11.72
C LYS A 54 -12.49 -15.58 -10.74
N VAL A 55 -11.62 -16.55 -10.53
CA VAL A 55 -10.49 -16.45 -9.60
C VAL A 55 -9.18 -16.34 -10.38
N GLY A 56 -8.49 -15.21 -10.17
CA GLY A 56 -7.14 -14.95 -10.68
C GLY A 56 -6.08 -14.98 -9.59
N GLU A 57 -4.89 -14.57 -9.96
CA GLU A 57 -3.76 -14.32 -9.06
C GLU A 57 -3.28 -12.89 -9.23
N MET A 58 -2.70 -12.33 -8.18
CA MET A 58 -2.08 -11.00 -8.22
C MET A 58 -0.86 -10.93 -7.32
N PHE A 59 -0.03 -9.93 -7.58
CA PHE A 59 1.15 -9.66 -6.77
C PHE A 59 0.79 -9.25 -5.34
N CYS A 60 1.83 -9.23 -4.49
CA CYS A 60 1.76 -9.02 -3.04
C CYS A 60 0.69 -7.99 -2.63
N LEU A 61 -0.25 -8.44 -1.79
CA LEU A 61 -1.35 -7.62 -1.27
C LEU A 61 -1.01 -6.82 0.00
N GLY A 62 0.22 -6.94 0.53
CA GLY A 62 0.63 -6.22 1.74
C GLY A 62 0.14 -6.85 3.06
N HIS A 63 -0.44 -8.05 3.02
CA HIS A 63 -0.93 -8.79 4.19
C HIS A 63 -0.03 -9.99 4.58
N CYS A 64 1.27 -9.89 4.34
CA CYS A 64 2.23 -10.98 4.59
C CYS A 64 2.26 -11.45 6.05
N TYR A 65 1.83 -10.61 6.99
CA TYR A 65 1.79 -10.91 8.42
C TYR A 65 0.62 -11.86 8.81
N GLU A 66 -0.42 -11.95 7.97
CA GLU A 66 -1.58 -12.83 8.17
C GLU A 66 -1.66 -13.97 7.15
N ASN A 67 -1.08 -13.78 5.96
CA ASN A 67 -1.22 -14.71 4.82
C ASN A 67 -2.69 -14.91 4.43
N SER A 68 -3.02 -16.02 3.75
CA SER A 68 -4.36 -16.29 3.21
C SER A 68 -4.96 -15.08 2.48
N SER A 69 -4.12 -14.31 1.79
CA SER A 69 -4.49 -12.97 1.33
C SER A 69 -5.13 -13.04 -0.05
N PHE A 70 -6.28 -12.36 -0.19
CA PHE A 70 -6.99 -12.24 -1.44
C PHE A 70 -7.62 -10.87 -1.60
N HIS A 71 -7.83 -10.46 -2.85
CA HIS A 71 -8.55 -9.26 -3.21
C HIS A 71 -9.93 -9.64 -3.73
N TYR A 72 -10.96 -8.92 -3.31
CA TYR A 72 -12.31 -9.04 -3.84
C TYR A 72 -12.99 -7.68 -3.87
N ASN A 73 -13.50 -7.30 -5.04
CA ASN A 73 -14.32 -6.10 -5.26
C ASN A 73 -13.74 -4.79 -4.68
N GLY A 74 -12.44 -4.54 -4.84
CA GLY A 74 -11.80 -3.31 -4.38
C GLY A 74 -11.23 -3.37 -2.96
N GLU A 75 -11.48 -4.46 -2.23
CA GLU A 75 -10.97 -4.66 -0.87
C GLU A 75 -10.00 -5.84 -0.78
N ASN A 76 -9.02 -5.72 0.12
CA ASN A 76 -8.12 -6.80 0.48
C ASN A 76 -8.61 -7.47 1.77
N TYR A 77 -8.47 -8.79 1.81
CA TYR A 77 -8.82 -9.67 2.92
C TYR A 77 -7.65 -10.60 3.21
N ALA A 78 -7.53 -11.07 4.46
CA ALA A 78 -6.43 -11.94 4.87
C ALA A 78 -6.79 -12.86 6.03
N GLY A 79 -5.88 -13.77 6.37
CA GLY A 79 -6.02 -14.65 7.53
C GLY A 79 -7.33 -15.44 7.52
N ASN A 80 -8.17 -15.21 8.54
CA ASN A 80 -9.44 -15.90 8.73
C ASN A 80 -10.63 -15.22 8.03
N ASP A 81 -10.43 -14.10 7.32
CA ASP A 81 -11.52 -13.42 6.62
C ASP A 81 -12.18 -14.32 5.56
N ILE A 82 -11.40 -15.24 4.99
CA ILE A 82 -11.91 -16.24 4.05
C ILE A 82 -13.02 -17.13 4.65
N ASP A 83 -13.10 -17.26 5.97
CA ASP A 83 -14.17 -18.01 6.63
C ASP A 83 -15.52 -17.30 6.56
N LYS A 84 -15.51 -16.00 6.28
CA LYS A 84 -16.70 -15.17 6.09
C LYS A 84 -16.98 -14.88 4.62
N ILE A 85 -16.44 -15.65 3.68
CA ILE A 85 -16.60 -15.43 2.23
C ILE A 85 -18.06 -15.28 1.79
N ASP A 86 -18.99 -16.00 2.40
CA ASP A 86 -20.42 -15.88 2.10
C ASP A 86 -21.01 -14.51 2.49
N GLN A 87 -20.50 -13.89 3.54
CA GLN A 87 -20.86 -12.53 3.96
C GLN A 87 -20.20 -11.50 3.04
N ILE A 88 -18.91 -11.68 2.73
CA ILE A 88 -18.13 -10.82 1.82
C ILE A 88 -18.81 -10.74 0.44
N ILE A 89 -19.22 -11.88 -0.14
CA ILE A 89 -19.86 -11.91 -1.46
C ILE A 89 -21.21 -11.19 -1.47
N LYS A 90 -21.95 -11.20 -0.35
CA LYS A 90 -23.21 -10.46 -0.18
C LYS A 90 -23.01 -8.95 0.00
N GLY A 91 -21.77 -8.49 0.14
CA GLY A 91 -21.45 -7.09 0.42
C GLY A 91 -21.68 -6.71 1.89
N GLU A 92 -21.68 -7.68 2.80
CA GLU A 92 -21.73 -7.40 4.24
C GLU A 92 -20.37 -6.88 4.71
N ASN A 93 -20.38 -5.84 5.55
CA ASN A 93 -19.16 -5.32 6.15
C ASN A 93 -18.66 -6.28 7.24
N ILE A 94 -17.58 -6.99 6.96
CA ILE A 94 -16.94 -7.83 7.96
C ILE A 94 -15.90 -7.04 8.75
N THR A 95 -15.87 -7.26 10.07
CA THR A 95 -14.76 -6.77 10.88
C THR A 95 -13.53 -7.62 10.59
N GLN A 96 -12.59 -7.06 9.82
CA GLN A 96 -11.27 -7.64 9.59
C GLN A 96 -10.42 -7.51 10.86
N GLN A 97 -9.50 -8.46 11.04
CA GLN A 97 -8.53 -8.38 12.15
C GLN A 97 -7.55 -7.22 11.89
N LYS A 98 -7.36 -6.36 12.90
CA LYS A 98 -6.39 -5.26 12.80
C LYS A 98 -5.05 -5.74 13.31
N PHE A 99 -4.02 -5.60 12.48
CA PHE A 99 -2.63 -5.70 12.93
C PHE A 99 -2.24 -4.43 13.69
N VAL A 100 -1.67 -4.61 14.88
CA VAL A 100 -1.13 -3.51 15.68
C VAL A 100 0.39 -3.64 15.71
N SER A 101 1.07 -2.66 15.13
CA SER A 101 2.51 -2.51 15.29
C SER A 101 2.80 -1.75 16.58
N LYS A 102 3.74 -2.24 17.39
CA LYS A 102 4.23 -1.55 18.58
C LYS A 102 5.76 -1.45 18.51
N SER A 103 6.29 -0.26 18.73
CA SER A 103 7.71 -0.07 18.95
C SER A 103 8.10 -0.57 20.34
N PHE A 104 9.11 -1.43 20.42
CA PHE A 104 9.75 -1.83 21.67
C PHE A 104 11.06 -1.07 21.93
N ALA A 105 11.38 -0.08 21.09
CA ALA A 105 12.55 0.74 21.29
C ALA A 105 12.37 1.60 22.56
N SER A 106 13.37 1.59 23.44
CA SER A 106 13.42 2.47 24.62
C SER A 106 13.66 3.93 24.25
N THR A 107 14.16 4.19 23.03
CA THR A 107 14.34 5.52 22.47
C THR A 107 13.38 5.70 21.31
N SER A 108 12.54 6.73 21.36
CA SER A 108 11.71 7.08 20.23
C SER A 108 12.57 7.61 19.08
N PHE A 109 12.41 7.01 17.90
CA PHE A 109 12.92 7.54 16.64
C PHE A 109 11.73 7.70 15.68
N LEU A 110 11.48 8.91 15.19
CA LEU A 110 10.38 9.26 14.26
C LEU A 110 8.94 9.03 14.76
N MET A 111 8.74 8.48 15.96
CA MET A 111 7.44 8.17 16.57
C MET A 111 7.38 8.77 17.98
N ASP A 112 7.65 10.07 18.10
CA ASP A 112 7.62 10.77 19.38
C ASP A 112 6.25 11.43 19.63
N ASP A 113 6.08 11.99 20.83
CA ASP A 113 4.80 12.52 21.27
C ASP A 113 4.44 13.88 20.64
N LYS A 114 5.24 14.37 19.67
CA LYS A 114 5.04 15.68 19.04
C LYS A 114 3.94 15.71 17.98
N LEU A 115 3.43 14.54 17.56
CA LEU A 115 2.41 14.39 16.51
C LEU A 115 1.28 13.43 16.94
N LEU A 116 0.90 13.43 18.21
CA LEU A 116 -0.13 12.52 18.75
C LEU A 116 -1.56 12.97 18.43
N ASN A 117 -1.79 14.25 18.16
CA ASN A 117 -3.14 14.76 17.90
C ASN A 117 -3.18 15.82 16.78
N LEU A 118 -4.40 16.14 16.35
CA LEU A 118 -4.66 17.06 15.25
C LEU A 118 -4.17 18.48 15.52
N ASP A 119 -4.25 18.96 16.77
CA ASP A 119 -3.81 20.31 17.12
C ASP A 119 -2.29 20.44 17.04
N GLN A 120 -1.56 19.43 17.52
CA GLN A 120 -0.11 19.34 17.38
C GLN A 120 0.33 19.30 15.91
N PHE A 121 -0.33 18.48 15.08
CA PHE A 121 -0.09 18.43 13.64
C PHE A 121 -0.34 19.78 12.99
N LYS A 122 -1.49 20.42 13.27
CA LYS A 122 -1.85 21.73 12.72
C LYS A 122 -0.81 22.78 13.08
N SER A 123 -0.38 22.84 14.34
CA SER A 123 0.63 23.79 14.79
C SER A 123 1.97 23.63 14.06
N LEU A 124 2.42 22.38 13.87
CA LEU A 124 3.65 22.10 13.12
C LEU A 124 3.51 22.46 11.64
N LEU A 125 2.37 22.15 11.03
CA LEU A 125 2.09 22.52 9.64
C LEU A 125 2.12 24.04 9.45
N GLU A 126 1.41 24.78 10.30
CA GLU A 126 1.39 26.26 10.28
C GLU A 126 2.78 26.86 10.48
N LYS A 127 3.60 26.26 11.33
CA LYS A 127 5.00 26.67 11.50
C LYS A 127 5.80 26.46 10.21
N PHE A 128 5.77 25.25 9.64
CA PHE A 128 6.66 24.90 8.53
C PHE A 128 6.21 25.44 7.17
N ILE A 129 4.91 25.69 6.96
CA ILE A 129 4.43 26.35 5.74
C ILE A 129 4.88 27.81 5.66
N ASN A 130 5.08 28.45 6.81
CA ASN A 130 5.57 29.82 6.94
C ASN A 130 7.10 29.89 7.16
N PHE A 131 7.79 28.75 7.17
CA PHE A 131 9.24 28.69 7.37
C PHE A 131 9.99 28.88 6.05
N ASP A 132 11.22 29.40 6.10
CA ASP A 132 12.01 29.55 4.89
C ASP A 132 12.33 28.18 4.27
N LYS A 133 11.94 28.01 3.01
CA LYS A 133 12.14 26.80 2.23
C LYS A 133 13.62 26.44 2.11
N LYS A 134 14.51 27.43 1.98
CA LYS A 134 15.96 27.20 1.89
C LYS A 134 16.51 26.60 3.18
N GLU A 135 16.06 27.12 4.33
CA GLU A 135 16.45 26.58 5.63
C GLU A 135 15.87 25.18 5.88
N ILE A 136 14.65 24.88 5.39
CA ILE A 136 14.11 23.51 5.40
C ILE A 136 15.05 22.57 4.62
N VAL A 137 15.37 22.89 3.36
CA VAL A 137 16.25 22.04 2.53
C VAL A 137 17.63 21.85 3.19
N LYS A 138 18.21 22.93 3.69
CA LYS A 138 19.49 22.90 4.43
C LYS A 138 19.43 22.01 5.67
N SER A 139 18.33 22.06 6.44
CA SER A 139 18.16 21.18 7.61
C SER A 139 18.13 19.70 7.22
N ILE A 140 17.46 19.35 6.12
CA ILE A 140 17.40 17.97 5.62
C ILE A 140 18.74 17.52 5.06
N LEU A 141 19.48 18.39 4.36
CA LEU A 141 20.85 18.13 3.92
C LEU A 141 21.76 17.80 5.11
N ASN A 142 21.76 18.65 6.14
CA ASN A 142 22.58 18.46 7.34
C ASN A 142 22.19 17.21 8.14
N SER A 143 20.93 16.77 8.05
CA SER A 143 20.46 15.57 8.74
C SER A 143 20.99 14.26 8.15
N ASN A 144 21.58 14.28 6.95
CA ASN A 144 21.96 13.10 6.18
C ASN A 144 20.81 12.09 5.99
N LEU A 145 19.56 12.58 5.96
CA LEU A 145 18.39 11.73 5.71
C LEU A 145 18.48 11.10 4.32
N SER A 146 18.40 9.77 4.26
CA SER A 146 18.33 8.98 3.04
C SER A 146 16.91 8.49 2.75
N GLY A 147 16.57 8.33 1.48
CA GLY A 147 15.30 7.77 1.05
C GLY A 147 15.12 6.33 1.54
N ARG A 148 14.03 6.07 2.28
CA ARG A 148 13.71 4.74 2.86
C ARG A 148 12.93 3.82 1.92
N GLY A 149 12.79 4.20 0.65
CA GLY A 149 12.16 3.37 -0.40
C GLY A 149 13.09 2.32 -1.03
N GLY A 150 14.27 2.06 -0.45
CA GLY A 150 15.24 1.08 -0.93
C GLY A 150 16.44 1.66 -1.69
N ALA A 151 16.23 2.68 -2.53
CA ALA A 151 17.31 3.29 -3.31
C ALA A 151 18.35 4.08 -2.48
N GLY A 152 18.00 4.50 -1.25
CA GLY A 152 18.93 5.17 -0.34
C GLY A 152 19.42 6.55 -0.78
N PHE A 153 18.85 7.14 -1.83
CA PHE A 153 19.29 8.45 -2.34
C PHE A 153 19.14 9.55 -1.26
N PRO A 154 20.13 10.46 -1.08
CA PRO A 154 20.05 11.51 -0.07
C PRO A 154 18.87 12.45 -0.32
N THR A 155 17.95 12.52 0.64
CA THR A 155 16.70 13.28 0.53
C THR A 155 16.96 14.78 0.37
N GLY A 156 17.93 15.32 1.12
CA GLY A 156 18.29 16.73 1.05
C GLY A 156 18.81 17.14 -0.34
N LEU A 157 19.64 16.30 -0.97
CA LEU A 157 20.14 16.57 -2.32
C LEU A 157 19.01 16.53 -3.35
N LYS A 158 18.10 15.55 -3.24
CA LYS A 158 16.94 15.45 -4.13
C LYS A 158 16.10 16.72 -4.10
N TRP A 159 15.88 17.28 -2.90
CA TRP A 159 15.10 18.49 -2.72
C TRP A 159 15.84 19.74 -3.17
N ASP A 160 17.14 19.84 -2.91
CA ASP A 160 17.99 20.94 -3.36
C ASP A 160 18.00 21.06 -4.89
N PHE A 161 18.15 19.94 -5.61
CA PHE A 161 18.06 19.93 -7.08
C PHE A 161 16.72 20.45 -7.57
N CYS A 162 15.61 19.91 -7.05
CA CYS A 162 14.26 20.37 -7.40
C CYS A 162 14.06 21.87 -7.11
N SER A 163 14.57 22.36 -5.98
CA SER A 163 14.39 23.77 -5.58
C SER A 163 15.13 24.78 -6.47
N LYS A 164 16.12 24.33 -7.24
CA LYS A 164 16.91 25.15 -8.16
C LYS A 164 16.28 25.24 -9.56
N GLU A 165 15.35 24.35 -9.87
CA GLU A 165 14.62 24.38 -11.13
C GLU A 165 13.64 25.55 -11.17
N LYS A 166 13.47 26.11 -12.36
CA LYS A 166 12.48 27.17 -12.58
C LYS A 166 11.12 26.50 -12.71
N SER A 167 10.11 27.05 -12.03
CA SER A 167 8.73 26.72 -12.35
C SER A 167 8.43 27.24 -13.74
N GLU A 168 7.79 26.41 -14.56
CA GLU A 168 7.03 26.88 -15.72
C GLU A 168 5.82 27.72 -15.28
#